data_AF-A0A1I3VEK5-F1
#
_entry.id   AF-A0A1I3VEK5-F1
#
_cell.length_a   1.000
_cell.length_b   1.000
_cell.length_c   1.000
_cell.angle_alpha   90.00
_cell.angle_beta   90.00
_cell.angle_gamma   90.00
#
_symmetry.space_group_name_H-M   'P 1'
#
loop_
_entity.id
_entity.type
_entity.pdbx_description
1 polymer ?
#
loop_
_entity_poly.entity_id
_entity_poly.type
_entity_poly.pdbx_seq_one_letter_code
_entity_poly.pdbx_strand_id
1 'polypeptide(L)'
;MKSSKTWHEQHESDCSPGDRIADKVTNVLGSWKFIIIQTAAVLTWAGINLIAFFSHWDPFPFVLLNLLFSVQSAYAAPIIMMAQNRQSARDRIQAYDDYRTNLEAKEEIEELQVRLSRIETDKLDKIITILQDIKVERGHSTK
;
A
#
# COMPACT_ATOMS: atom_id res chain seq x y z
N MET A 1 -29.89 -14.04 -5.62
CA MET A 1 -28.43 -13.84 -5.50
C MET A 1 -28.16 -12.35 -5.36
N LYS A 2 -27.85 -11.88 -4.14
CA LYS A 2 -27.34 -10.51 -3.94
C LYS A 2 -25.93 -10.49 -4.52
N SER A 3 -25.75 -9.83 -5.66
CA SER A 3 -24.43 -9.57 -6.22
C SER A 3 -23.64 -8.81 -5.15
N SER A 4 -22.68 -9.49 -4.52
CA SER A 4 -21.72 -8.86 -3.62
C SER A 4 -20.92 -7.89 -4.46
N LYS A 5 -21.27 -6.60 -4.41
CA LYS A 5 -20.43 -5.54 -4.98
C LYS A 5 -19.03 -5.75 -4.44
N THR A 6 -18.06 -5.85 -5.34
CA THR A 6 -16.65 -5.93 -4.96
C THR A 6 -16.27 -4.65 -4.22
N TRP A 7 -15.33 -4.73 -3.29
CA TRP A 7 -14.83 -3.58 -2.50
C TRP A 7 -14.40 -2.39 -3.40
N HIS A 8 -13.97 -2.69 -4.63
CA HIS A 8 -13.67 -1.71 -5.68
C HIS A 8 -14.90 -0.88 -6.12
N GLU A 9 -16.06 -1.51 -6.29
CA GLU A 9 -17.30 -0.84 -6.72
C GLU A 9 -17.92 0.04 -5.62
N GLN A 10 -17.64 -0.27 -4.34
CA GLN A 10 -18.17 0.50 -3.21
C GLN A 10 -17.32 1.74 -2.89
N HIS A 11 -16.03 1.73 -3.25
CA HIS A 11 -15.15 2.90 -3.13
C HIS A 11 -15.28 3.92 -4.26
N GLU A 12 -15.74 3.52 -5.46
CA GLU A 12 -15.98 4.47 -6.55
C GLU A 12 -17.20 5.38 -6.29
N SER A 13 -18.19 4.94 -5.52
CA SER A 13 -19.45 5.68 -5.33
C SER A 13 -19.39 6.85 -4.34
N ASP A 14 -18.35 6.93 -3.50
CA ASP A 14 -18.24 7.95 -2.44
C ASP A 14 -17.18 9.03 -2.70
N CYS A 15 -16.49 9.01 -3.84
CA CYS A 15 -15.50 10.04 -4.16
C CYS A 15 -16.18 11.39 -4.43
N SER A 16 -16.05 12.31 -3.47
CA SER A 16 -16.44 13.71 -3.63
C SER A 16 -15.68 14.32 -4.83
N PRO A 17 -16.24 15.33 -5.53
CA PRO A 17 -15.50 16.07 -6.56
C PRO A 17 -14.12 16.58 -6.07
N GLY A 18 -14.00 16.90 -4.77
CA GLY A 18 -12.74 17.28 -4.13
C GLY A 18 -11.70 16.15 -4.07
N ASP A 19 -12.15 14.90 -3.92
CA ASP A 19 -11.27 13.73 -3.88
C ASP A 19 -10.63 13.48 -5.25
N ARG A 20 -11.40 13.62 -6.32
CA ARG A 20 -10.86 13.53 -7.69
C ARG A 20 -9.81 14.60 -8.00
N ILE A 21 -9.98 15.80 -7.46
CA ILE A 21 -9.02 16.90 -7.62
C ILE A 21 -7.75 16.60 -6.83
N ALA A 22 -7.87 16.17 -5.57
CA ALA A 22 -6.71 15.86 -4.73
C ALA A 22 -5.86 14.70 -5.30
N ASP A 23 -6.45 13.68 -5.92
CA ASP A 23 -5.67 12.60 -6.57
C ASP A 23 -4.90 13.10 -7.78
N LYS A 24 -5.54 13.90 -8.63
CA LYS A 24 -4.88 14.52 -9.78
C LYS A 24 -3.73 15.43 -9.34
N VAL A 25 -3.95 16.23 -8.30
CA VAL A 25 -2.93 17.14 -7.77
C VAL A 25 -1.76 16.36 -7.16
N THR A 26 -2.02 15.25 -6.46
CA THR A 26 -0.96 14.38 -5.92
C THR A 26 -0.10 13.78 -7.03
N ASN A 27 -0.73 13.30 -8.10
CA ASN A 27 -0.01 12.75 -9.25
C ASN A 27 0.82 13.80 -10.00
N VAL A 28 0.36 15.05 -10.03
CA VAL A 28 1.07 16.16 -10.70
C VAL A 28 2.20 16.70 -9.82
N LEU A 29 1.96 16.96 -8.54
CA LEU A 29 2.96 17.48 -7.59
C LEU A 29 4.08 16.47 -7.29
N GLY A 30 3.78 15.16 -7.33
CA GLY A 30 4.77 14.10 -7.15
C GLY A 30 5.59 13.78 -8.40
N SER A 31 5.34 14.43 -9.53
CA SER A 31 6.02 14.13 -10.79
C SER A 31 7.35 14.88 -10.93
N TRP A 32 8.41 14.16 -11.32
CA TRP A 32 9.70 14.75 -11.69
C TRP A 32 9.59 15.83 -12.78
N LYS A 33 8.60 15.71 -13.68
CA LYS A 33 8.36 16.71 -14.74
C LYS A 33 7.90 18.06 -14.18
N PHE A 34 7.08 18.05 -13.12
CA PHE A 34 6.58 19.27 -12.49
C PHE A 34 7.72 20.06 -11.84
N ILE A 35 8.62 19.37 -11.12
CA ILE A 35 9.79 19.98 -10.48
C ILE A 35 10.68 20.67 -11.53
N ILE A 36 10.97 20.00 -12.64
CA ILE A 36 11.83 20.54 -13.72
C ILE A 36 11.20 21.80 -14.33
N ILE A 37 9.90 21.77 -14.66
CA ILE A 37 9.20 22.92 -15.24
C ILE A 37 9.16 24.09 -14.25
N GLN A 38 8.86 23.83 -12.97
CA GLN A 38 8.81 24.85 -11.92
C GLN A 38 10.18 25.51 -11.73
N THR A 39 11.26 24.73 -11.65
CA THR A 39 12.62 25.26 -11.52
C THR A 39 13.02 26.08 -12.74
N ALA A 40 12.72 25.60 -13.95
CA ALA A 40 12.99 26.36 -15.17
C ALA A 40 12.23 27.69 -15.19
N ALA A 41 10.95 27.71 -14.81
CA ALA A 41 10.15 28.92 -14.74
C ALA A 41 10.73 29.95 -13.76
N VAL A 42 11.19 29.52 -12.59
CA VAL A 42 11.86 30.39 -11.59
C VAL A 42 13.16 30.98 -12.15
N LEU A 43 13.99 30.15 -12.78
CA LEU A 43 15.25 30.60 -13.37
C LEU A 43 15.02 31.57 -14.52
N THR A 44 14.02 31.33 -15.37
CA THR A 44 13.64 32.25 -16.44
C THR A 44 13.12 33.57 -15.88
N TRP A 45 12.27 33.54 -14.84
CA TRP A 45 11.74 34.75 -14.20
C TRP A 45 12.85 35.60 -13.55
N ALA A 46 13.75 34.94 -12.81
CA ALA A 46 14.91 35.59 -12.20
C ALA A 46 15.86 36.16 -13.27
N GLY A 47 16.14 35.40 -14.34
CA GLY A 47 16.99 35.83 -15.45
C GLY A 47 16.44 37.04 -16.19
N ILE A 48 15.12 37.06 -16.48
CA ILE A 48 14.46 38.21 -17.13
C ILE A 48 14.54 39.46 -16.23
N ASN A 49 14.27 39.32 -14.93
CA ASN A 49 14.34 40.46 -13.99
C ASN A 49 15.77 40.98 -13.77
N LEU A 50 16.79 40.12 -13.84
CA LEU A 50 18.20 40.54 -13.73
C LEU A 50 18.72 41.27 -14.98
N ILE A 51 18.18 40.95 -16.17
CA ILE A 51 18.61 41.53 -17.46
C ILE A 51 17.77 42.76 -17.84
N ALA A 52 16.60 42.97 -17.21
CA ALA A 52 15.68 44.06 -17.49
C ALA A 52 16.29 45.44 -17.13
N PHE A 53 17.00 46.04 -18.09
CA PHE A 53 17.80 47.27 -17.94
C PHE A 53 16.97 48.56 -17.71
N PHE A 54 15.65 48.54 -17.94
CA PHE A 54 14.81 49.77 -17.94
C PHE A 54 13.64 49.78 -16.93
N SER A 55 13.28 48.65 -16.33
CA SER A 55 12.27 48.60 -15.27
C SER A 55 12.40 47.29 -14.50
N HIS A 56 13.05 47.35 -13.34
CA HIS A 56 13.11 46.24 -12.40
C HIS A 56 11.73 46.09 -11.77
N TRP A 57 10.89 45.23 -12.33
CA TRP A 57 9.56 44.94 -11.79
C TRP A 57 9.62 44.15 -10.48
N ASP A 58 10.65 43.33 -10.28
CA ASP A 58 10.92 42.63 -9.02
C ASP A 58 12.42 42.72 -8.67
N PRO A 59 12.88 43.82 -8.05
CA PRO A 59 14.27 43.99 -7.62
C PRO A 59 14.70 42.92 -6.61
N PHE A 60 15.99 42.57 -6.61
CA PHE A 60 16.57 41.69 -5.57
C PHE A 60 16.23 42.24 -4.18
N PRO A 61 15.56 41.48 -3.28
CA PRO A 61 15.53 40.02 -3.14
C PRO A 61 14.30 39.26 -3.71
N PHE A 62 13.65 39.75 -4.78
CA PHE A 62 12.48 39.12 -5.44
C PHE A 62 11.25 38.95 -4.51
N VAL A 63 10.71 40.07 -4.03
CA VAL A 63 9.60 40.07 -3.05
C VAL A 63 8.32 39.46 -3.62
N LEU A 64 8.02 39.73 -4.89
CA LEU A 64 6.80 39.21 -5.52
C LEU A 64 6.86 37.70 -5.73
N LEU A 65 8.01 37.19 -6.18
CA LEU A 65 8.25 35.76 -6.31
C LEU A 65 8.16 35.05 -4.95
N ASN A 66 8.75 35.63 -3.91
CA ASN A 66 8.67 35.10 -2.56
C ASN A 66 7.22 35.04 -2.03
N LEU A 67 6.44 36.09 -2.25
CA LEU A 67 5.02 36.14 -1.88
C LEU A 67 4.23 35.04 -2.60
N LEU A 68 4.46 34.86 -3.91
CA LEU A 68 3.78 33.85 -4.70
C LEU A 68 4.08 32.43 -4.19
N PHE A 69 5.36 32.13 -3.90
CA PHE A 69 5.76 30.84 -3.33
C PHE A 69 5.18 30.59 -1.94
N SER A 70 5.08 31.65 -1.12
CA SER A 70 4.48 31.55 0.22
C SER A 70 3.00 31.17 0.13
N VAL A 71 2.25 31.82 -0.77
CA VAL A 71 0.84 31.48 -1.03
C VAL A 71 0.72 30.09 -1.63
N GLN A 72 1.56 29.74 -2.61
CA GLN A 72 1.58 28.41 -3.22
C GLN A 72 1.78 27.31 -2.16
N SER A 73 2.70 27.53 -1.22
CA SER A 73 2.99 26.58 -0.14
C SER A 73 1.83 26.48 0.85
N ALA A 74 1.20 27.62 1.19
CA ALA A 74 0.04 27.67 2.08
C ALA A 74 -1.16 26.88 1.52
N TYR A 75 -1.39 26.90 0.20
CA TYR A 75 -2.42 26.08 -0.44
C TYR A 75 -1.99 24.62 -0.66
N ALA A 76 -0.70 24.37 -0.89
CA ALA A 76 -0.20 23.00 -1.09
C ALA A 76 -0.34 22.15 0.17
N ALA A 77 -0.02 22.69 1.35
CA ALA A 77 -0.05 21.97 2.63
C ALA A 77 -1.40 21.28 2.93
N PRO A 78 -2.57 21.95 2.89
CA PRO A 78 -3.86 21.31 3.16
C PRO A 78 -4.25 20.30 2.07
N ILE A 79 -3.89 20.54 0.80
CA ILE A 79 -4.16 19.59 -0.29
C ILE A 79 -3.35 18.31 -0.08
N ILE A 80 -2.07 18.45 0.28
CA ILE A 80 -1.20 17.32 0.63
C ILE A 80 -1.78 16.57 1.84
N MET A 81 -2.25 17.28 2.87
CA MET A 81 -2.86 16.66 4.04
C MET A 81 -4.15 15.88 3.69
N MET A 82 -4.99 16.41 2.79
CA MET A 82 -6.17 15.71 2.29
C MET A 82 -5.78 14.44 1.50
N ALA A 83 -4.75 14.54 0.66
CA ALA A 83 -4.23 13.39 -0.07
C ALA A 83 -3.66 12.32 0.86
N GLN A 84 -2.91 12.74 1.89
CA GLN A 84 -2.35 11.87 2.92
C GLN A 84 -3.44 11.17 3.73
N ASN A 85 -4.43 11.90 4.25
CA ASN A 85 -5.54 11.32 5.00
C ASN A 85 -6.25 10.21 4.21
N ARG A 86 -6.41 10.41 2.90
CA ARG A 86 -7.03 9.41 2.04
C ARG A 86 -6.12 8.22 1.72
N GLN A 87 -4.82 8.45 1.51
CA GLN A 87 -3.87 7.35 1.40
C GLN A 87 -3.88 6.49 2.67
N SER A 88 -3.82 7.11 3.85
CA SER A 88 -3.89 6.41 5.14
C SER A 88 -5.21 5.65 5.35
N ALA A 89 -6.33 6.17 4.87
CA ALA A 89 -7.60 5.45 4.91
C ALA A 89 -7.57 4.18 4.05
N ARG A 90 -7.01 4.25 2.82
CA ARG A 90 -6.80 3.07 1.96
C ARG A 90 -5.85 2.06 2.60
N ASP A 91 -4.71 2.53 3.10
CA ASP A 91 -3.71 1.69 3.75
C ASP A 91 -4.29 0.94 4.97
N ARG A 92 -5.16 1.60 5.74
CA ARG A 92 -5.83 0.99 6.89
C ARG A 92 -6.79 -0.13 6.49
N ILE A 93 -7.55 0.05 5.40
CA ILE A 93 -8.48 -0.97 4.90
C ILE A 93 -7.67 -2.18 4.40
N GLN A 94 -6.64 -1.92 3.59
CA GLN A 94 -5.76 -2.98 3.09
C GLN A 94 -5.10 -3.76 4.23
N ALA A 95 -4.58 -3.06 5.25
CA ALA A 95 -3.98 -3.71 6.41
C ALA A 95 -4.98 -4.58 7.20
N TYR A 96 -6.26 -4.18 7.25
CA TYR A 96 -7.30 -4.97 7.91
C TYR A 96 -7.63 -6.25 7.12
N ASP A 97 -7.73 -6.15 5.80
CA ASP A 97 -8.00 -7.30 4.93
C ASP A 97 -6.81 -8.28 4.92
N ASP A 98 -5.57 -7.76 4.88
CA ASP A 98 -4.35 -8.56 5.01
C ASP A 98 -4.30 -9.27 6.37
N TYR A 99 -4.69 -8.57 7.46
CA TYR A 99 -4.77 -9.17 8.79
C TYR A 99 -5.78 -10.32 8.84
N ARG A 100 -6.97 -10.15 8.26
CA ARG A 100 -7.99 -11.21 8.20
C ARG A 100 -7.52 -12.41 7.41
N THR A 101 -6.94 -12.19 6.23
CA THR A 101 -6.40 -13.26 5.38
C THR A 101 -5.32 -14.04 6.11
N ASN A 102 -4.43 -13.35 6.84
CA ASN A 102 -3.39 -14.00 7.64
C ASN A 102 -3.97 -14.83 8.80
N LEU A 103 -5.07 -14.37 9.42
CA LEU A 103 -5.73 -15.13 10.48
C LEU A 103 -6.35 -16.41 9.92
N GLU A 104 -7.08 -16.32 8.81
CA GLU A 104 -7.69 -17.46 8.12
C GLU A 104 -6.61 -18.46 7.65
N ALA A 105 -5.51 -17.98 7.06
CA ALA A 105 -4.38 -18.82 6.67
C ALA A 105 -3.72 -19.51 7.89
N LYS A 106 -3.64 -18.82 9.04
CA LYS A 106 -3.10 -19.41 10.26
C LYS A 106 -3.99 -20.55 10.76
N GLU A 107 -5.31 -20.36 10.79
CA GLU A 107 -6.27 -21.41 11.17
C GLU A 107 -6.17 -22.62 10.23
N GLU A 108 -6.08 -22.40 8.91
CA GLU A 108 -5.91 -23.47 7.94
C GLU A 108 -4.60 -24.24 8.15
N ILE A 109 -3.50 -23.55 8.46
CA ILE A 109 -2.21 -24.19 8.79
C ILE A 109 -2.32 -25.03 10.06
N GLU A 110 -2.96 -24.52 11.11
CA GLU A 110 -3.18 -25.28 12.36
C GLU A 110 -4.02 -26.55 12.09
N GLU A 111 -5.07 -26.45 11.28
CA GLU A 111 -5.84 -27.63 10.87
C GLU A 111 -5.00 -28.63 10.08
N LEU A 112 -4.18 -28.16 9.13
CA LEU A 112 -3.30 -29.02 8.34
C LEU A 112 -2.26 -29.72 9.23
N GLN A 113 -1.70 -29.02 10.22
CA GLN A 113 -0.77 -29.62 11.19
C GLN A 113 -1.44 -30.73 11.99
N VAL A 114 -2.64 -30.51 12.51
CA VAL A 114 -3.40 -31.54 13.24
C VAL A 114 -3.67 -32.76 12.36
N ARG A 115 -4.08 -32.55 11.10
CA ARG A 115 -4.32 -33.65 10.14
C ARG A 115 -3.04 -34.42 9.85
N LEU A 116 -1.91 -33.74 9.66
CA LEU A 116 -0.61 -34.36 9.43
C LEU A 116 -0.16 -35.19 10.63
N SER A 117 -0.21 -34.66 11.85
CA SER A 117 0.15 -35.40 13.07
C SER A 117 -0.73 -36.64 13.29
N ARG A 118 -2.02 -36.55 12.94
CA ARG A 118 -2.91 -37.71 12.97
C ARG A 118 -2.48 -38.79 11.96
N ILE A 119 -2.21 -38.40 10.72
CA ILE A 119 -1.73 -39.33 9.68
C ILE A 119 -0.41 -39.98 10.09
N GLU A 120 0.50 -39.21 10.70
CA GLU A 120 1.77 -39.71 11.22
C GLU A 120 1.55 -40.79 12.28
N THR A 121 0.69 -40.52 13.27
CA THR A 121 0.36 -41.46 14.34
C THR A 121 -0.31 -42.73 13.79
N ASP A 122 -1.32 -42.58 12.93
CA ASP A 122 -2.03 -43.71 12.31
C ASP A 122 -1.09 -44.62 11.49
N LYS A 123 -0.09 -44.03 10.83
CA LYS A 123 0.93 -44.79 10.08
C LYS A 123 1.93 -45.48 11.01
N LEU A 124 2.37 -44.82 12.07
CA LEU A 124 3.26 -45.41 13.08
C LEU A 124 2.61 -46.62 13.76
N ASP A 125 1.34 -46.51 14.13
CA ASP A 125 0.58 -47.62 14.74
C ASP A 125 0.50 -48.82 13.80
N LYS A 126 0.17 -48.61 12.51
CA LYS A 126 0.15 -49.68 11.51
C LYS A 126 1.51 -50.37 11.35
N ILE A 127 2.60 -49.62 11.35
CA ILE A 127 3.95 -50.19 11.28
C ILE A 127 4.23 -51.07 12.50
N ILE A 128 3.89 -50.59 13.71
CA ILE A 128 4.07 -51.35 14.95
C ILE A 128 3.26 -52.64 14.93
N THR A 129 2.00 -52.59 14.49
CA THR A 129 1.14 -53.78 14.36
C THR A 129 1.76 -54.81 13.40
N ILE A 130 2.16 -54.39 12.19
CA ILE A 130 2.78 -55.29 11.21
C ILE A 130 4.08 -55.91 11.77
N LEU A 131 4.90 -55.13 12.49
CA LEU A 131 6.12 -55.64 13.11
C LEU A 131 5.83 -56.66 14.24
N GLN A 132 4.76 -56.45 15.01
CA GLN A 132 4.31 -57.41 16.03
C GLN A 132 3.82 -58.71 15.39
N ASP A 133 3.01 -58.63 14.34
CA ASP A 133 2.49 -59.80 13.62
C ASP A 133 3.63 -60.67 13.05
N ILE A 134 4.61 -60.04 12.37
CA ILE A 134 5.80 -60.72 11.85
C ILE A 134 6.60 -61.39 12.98
N LYS A 135 6.70 -60.76 14.15
CA LYS A 135 7.40 -61.33 15.31
C LYS A 135 6.67 -62.55 15.88
N VAL A 136 5.33 -62.51 15.91
CA VAL A 136 4.49 -63.63 16.36
C VAL A 136 4.62 -64.84 15.41
N GLU A 137 4.58 -64.61 14.10
CA GLU A 137 4.75 -65.66 13.09
C GLU A 137 6.12 -66.35 13.19
N ARG A 138 7.21 -65.60 13.36
CA ARG A 138 8.56 -66.18 13.55
C ARG A 138 8.69 -66.99 14.84
N GLY A 139 7.96 -66.61 15.90
CA GLY A 139 7.92 -67.35 17.16
C GLY A 139 7.18 -68.69 17.05
N HIS A 140 6.25 -68.83 16.10
CA HIS A 140 5.56 -70.09 15.80
C HIS A 140 6.36 -71.02 14.89
N SER A 141 7.19 -70.50 13.99
CA SER A 141 7.98 -71.32 13.05
C SER A 141 9.24 -71.97 13.65
N THR A 142 9.60 -71.66 14.90
CA THR A 142 10.81 -72.18 15.58
C THR A 142 10.52 -73.23 16.65
N LYS A 143 9.27 -73.68 16.78
CA LYS A 143 8.86 -74.86 17.56
C LYS A 143 8.42 -75.98 16.64
#